data_AF-A0A0M2K2X4-F1
#
_entry.id   AF-A0A0M2K2X4-F1
#
_cell.length_a   1.000
_cell.length_b   1.000
_cell.length_c   1.000
_cell.angle_alpha   90.00
_cell.angle_beta   90.00
_cell.angle_gamma   90.00
#
_symmetry.space_group_name_H-M   'P 1'
#
loop_
_entity.id
_entity.type
_entity.pdbx_description
1 polymer ?
#
loop_
_entity_poly.entity_id
_entity_poly.type
_entity_poly.pdbx_seq_one_letter_code
_entity_poly.pdbx_strand_id
1 'polypeptide(L)'
;MPYVTIESIDWDQSGGGLPYAILELQSQLPVSGRVARQIPGPDRDGYFFVVLNPPLRFHPQTDFDWSRTQPEFHRRDDAGAFLRIYAVIVCSLAVGTQLHNGMKSFPVQLALVIDNTVGRDERLAFEKCEYAGQALVSDVPSPSNSIELTKLADSPWDWTLYETSGGSFVLRVMFSEGPYKIDAGRYFLMQGNSGQKIPPTLLLASDASTRIPASPNSRRAMAHLRFDGGAASTKETI
;
A
#
# COMPACT_ATOMS: atom_id res chain seq x y z
N MET A 1 -2.39 -1.69 -10.15
CA MET A 1 -3.22 -1.28 -9.01
C MET A 1 -2.88 -2.15 -7.81
N PRO A 2 -2.09 -1.65 -6.84
CA PRO A 2 -1.73 -2.42 -5.65
C PRO A 2 -2.82 -2.39 -4.56
N TYR A 3 -3.65 -1.35 -4.51
CA TYR A 3 -4.67 -1.17 -3.48
C TYR A 3 -6.00 -0.73 -4.10
N VAL A 4 -7.07 -0.96 -3.37
CA VAL A 4 -8.40 -0.44 -3.71
C VAL A 4 -9.13 -0.13 -2.42
N THR A 5 -9.85 0.98 -2.38
CA THR A 5 -10.79 1.28 -1.31
C THR A 5 -12.20 1.06 -1.81
N ILE A 6 -12.98 0.30 -1.05
CA ILE A 6 -14.42 0.18 -1.20
C ILE A 6 -15.03 1.34 -0.43
N GLU A 7 -15.61 2.29 -1.15
CA GLU A 7 -16.11 3.56 -0.60
C GLU A 7 -17.55 3.42 -0.10
N SER A 8 -18.37 2.74 -0.89
CA SER A 8 -19.78 2.53 -0.61
C SER A 8 -20.25 1.23 -1.24
N ILE A 9 -21.37 0.72 -0.74
CA ILE A 9 -22.10 -0.40 -1.30
C ILE A 9 -23.58 -0.07 -1.27
N ASP A 10 -24.30 -0.49 -2.30
CA ASP A 10 -25.74 -0.37 -2.40
C ASP A 10 -26.34 -1.65 -3.00
N TRP A 11 -27.65 -1.75 -2.90
CA TRP A 11 -28.41 -2.85 -3.46
C TRP A 11 -28.26 -2.92 -4.98
N ASP A 12 -28.20 -4.14 -5.50
CA ASP A 12 -28.26 -4.38 -6.92
C ASP A 12 -29.73 -4.25 -7.39
N GLN A 13 -30.01 -3.20 -8.17
CA GLN A 13 -31.36 -2.92 -8.68
C GLN A 13 -31.94 -4.02 -9.59
N SER A 14 -31.11 -4.97 -10.05
CA SER A 14 -31.57 -6.15 -10.79
C SER A 14 -32.23 -7.21 -9.90
N GLY A 15 -32.22 -7.04 -8.57
CA GLY A 15 -32.76 -8.01 -7.61
C GLY A 15 -31.75 -9.01 -7.08
N GLY A 16 -30.49 -8.92 -7.50
CA GLY A 16 -29.39 -9.70 -6.93
C GLY A 16 -28.91 -9.17 -5.57
N GLY A 17 -27.90 -9.84 -5.02
CA GLY A 17 -27.16 -9.37 -3.85
C GLY A 17 -27.68 -9.91 -2.51
N LEU A 18 -27.23 -9.30 -1.42
CA LEU A 18 -27.67 -9.57 -0.05
C LEU A 18 -28.33 -8.31 0.55
N PRO A 19 -29.60 -7.99 0.22
CA PRO A 19 -30.25 -6.76 0.68
C PRO A 19 -30.23 -6.58 2.19
N TYR A 20 -30.36 -7.67 2.95
CA TYR A 20 -30.36 -7.66 4.42
C TYR A 20 -29.01 -7.24 5.01
N ALA A 21 -27.90 -7.47 4.29
CA ALA A 21 -26.55 -7.20 4.76
C ALA A 21 -26.06 -5.79 4.40
N ILE A 22 -26.75 -5.08 3.50
CA ILE A 22 -26.30 -3.78 2.98
C ILE A 22 -26.06 -2.77 4.11
N LEU A 23 -26.98 -2.66 5.08
CA LEU A 23 -26.83 -1.72 6.19
C LEU A 23 -25.63 -2.05 7.08
N GLU A 24 -25.40 -3.33 7.37
CA GLU A 24 -24.22 -3.76 8.11
C GLU A 24 -22.94 -3.43 7.36
N LEU A 25 -22.88 -3.74 6.06
CA LEU A 25 -21.71 -3.48 5.24
C LEU A 25 -21.44 -1.98 5.14
N GLN A 26 -22.45 -1.15 4.89
CA GLN A 26 -22.34 0.31 4.83
C GLN A 26 -21.75 0.90 6.12
N SER A 27 -22.11 0.36 7.29
CA SER A 27 -21.60 0.86 8.58
C SER A 27 -20.09 0.65 8.78
N GLN A 28 -19.47 -0.19 7.95
CA GLN A 28 -18.06 -0.56 8.04
C GLN A 28 -17.21 0.02 6.91
N LEU A 29 -17.85 0.71 5.95
CA LEU A 29 -17.19 1.40 4.85
C LEU A 29 -16.88 2.86 5.23
N PRO A 30 -15.81 3.46 4.68
CA PRO A 30 -14.91 2.90 3.66
C PRO A 30 -13.90 1.91 4.22
N VAL A 31 -13.53 0.90 3.43
CA VAL A 31 -12.46 -0.06 3.78
C VAL A 31 -11.47 -0.23 2.64
N SER A 32 -10.18 -0.28 2.98
CA SER A 32 -9.12 -0.49 2.01
C SER A 32 -8.69 -1.95 1.96
N GLY A 33 -8.22 -2.39 0.80
CA GLY A 33 -7.66 -3.71 0.61
C GLY A 33 -6.54 -3.71 -0.43
N ARG A 34 -5.64 -4.69 -0.31
CA ARG A 34 -4.60 -4.94 -1.29
C ARG A 34 -5.16 -5.84 -2.39
N VAL A 35 -4.99 -5.44 -3.63
CA VAL A 35 -5.30 -6.30 -4.79
C VAL A 35 -4.25 -7.41 -4.81
N ALA A 36 -4.65 -8.62 -4.46
CA ALA A 36 -3.72 -9.73 -4.36
C ALA A 36 -3.46 -10.40 -5.70
N ARG A 37 -4.50 -10.53 -6.53
CA ARG A 37 -4.40 -11.06 -7.90
C ARG A 37 -5.70 -10.83 -8.68
N GLN A 38 -5.60 -10.95 -9.99
CA GLN A 38 -6.74 -11.18 -10.86
C GLN A 38 -7.02 -12.68 -10.95
N ILE A 39 -8.29 -13.07 -10.99
CA ILE A 39 -8.74 -14.47 -11.08
C ILE A 39 -9.80 -14.57 -12.19
N PRO A 40 -9.62 -15.45 -13.19
CA PRO A 40 -10.64 -15.63 -14.21
C PRO A 40 -11.87 -16.32 -13.62
N GLY A 41 -13.07 -15.86 -13.95
CA GLY A 41 -14.32 -16.51 -13.57
C GLY A 41 -14.94 -17.32 -14.72
N PRO A 42 -16.08 -17.97 -14.48
CA PRO A 42 -16.76 -18.78 -15.50
C PRO A 42 -17.34 -17.94 -16.65
N ASP A 43 -17.69 -16.67 -16.38
CA ASP A 43 -18.36 -15.75 -17.29
C ASP A 43 -17.42 -14.68 -17.88
N ARG A 44 -16.36 -14.30 -17.16
CA ARG A 44 -15.38 -13.28 -17.58
C ARG A 44 -14.06 -13.40 -16.84
N ASP A 45 -13.00 -12.82 -17.40
CA ASP A 45 -11.66 -12.87 -16.81
C ASP A 45 -11.36 -11.73 -15.81
N GLY A 46 -12.27 -10.77 -15.66
CA GLY A 46 -12.05 -9.49 -15.01
C GLY A 46 -12.30 -9.42 -13.50
N TYR A 47 -12.15 -10.52 -12.75
CA TYR A 47 -12.33 -10.51 -11.29
C TYR A 47 -11.03 -10.23 -10.55
N PHE A 48 -11.10 -9.37 -9.54
CA PHE A 48 -9.98 -9.05 -8.67
C PHE A 48 -10.25 -9.59 -7.27
N PHE A 49 -9.30 -10.39 -6.78
CA PHE A 49 -9.26 -10.86 -5.40
C PHE A 49 -8.55 -9.83 -4.54
N VAL A 50 -9.30 -9.21 -3.62
CA VAL A 50 -8.85 -8.10 -2.80
C VAL A 50 -8.81 -8.55 -1.35
N VAL A 51 -7.65 -8.46 -0.71
CA VAL A 51 -7.47 -8.75 0.71
C VAL A 51 -7.67 -7.49 1.52
N LEU A 52 -8.70 -7.47 2.37
CA LEU A 52 -9.12 -6.32 3.16
C LEU A 52 -8.26 -6.08 4.39
N ASN A 53 -8.13 -4.81 4.78
CA ASN A 53 -7.57 -4.40 6.05
C ASN A 53 -8.21 -3.07 6.51
N PRO A 54 -9.03 -3.05 7.59
CA PRO A 54 -9.44 -4.20 8.42
C PRO A 54 -10.41 -5.17 7.70
N PRO A 55 -10.62 -6.41 8.22
CA PRO A 55 -11.65 -7.30 7.71
C PRO A 55 -13.07 -6.83 8.08
N LEU A 56 -14.06 -7.18 7.25
CA LEU A 56 -15.47 -6.87 7.49
C LEU A 56 -16.12 -7.92 8.39
N ARG A 57 -17.16 -7.49 9.10
CA ARG A 57 -18.15 -8.31 9.78
C ARG A 57 -19.29 -8.61 8.82
N PHE A 58 -19.74 -9.87 8.80
CA PHE A 58 -20.88 -10.30 8.02
C PHE A 58 -21.76 -11.25 8.85
N HIS A 59 -22.98 -10.83 9.15
CA HIS A 59 -24.01 -11.65 9.77
C HIS A 59 -24.86 -12.31 8.69
N PRO A 60 -24.66 -13.60 8.38
CA PRO A 60 -25.46 -14.28 7.38
C PRO A 60 -26.87 -14.59 7.88
N GLN A 61 -27.78 -14.93 6.97
CA GLN A 61 -29.12 -15.40 7.32
C GLN A 61 -29.10 -16.74 8.08
N THR A 62 -30.23 -17.05 8.72
CA THR A 62 -30.36 -18.23 9.60
C THR A 62 -30.19 -19.57 8.90
N ASP A 63 -30.42 -19.62 7.59
CA ASP A 63 -30.29 -20.78 6.72
C ASP A 63 -28.91 -20.90 6.08
N PHE A 64 -27.97 -20.03 6.43
CA PHE A 64 -26.61 -20.06 5.91
C PHE A 64 -25.87 -21.35 6.26
N ASP A 65 -25.32 -21.99 5.23
CA ASP A 65 -24.51 -23.19 5.38
C ASP A 65 -23.08 -22.85 5.84
N TRP A 66 -22.89 -22.89 7.16
CA TRP A 66 -21.59 -22.67 7.80
C TRP A 66 -20.52 -23.69 7.41
N SER A 67 -20.90 -24.87 6.88
CA SER A 67 -19.92 -25.90 6.49
C SER A 67 -19.08 -25.50 5.26
N ARG A 68 -19.54 -24.52 4.49
CA ARG A 68 -18.81 -23.90 3.35
C ARG A 68 -17.64 -23.04 3.79
N THR A 69 -17.52 -22.73 5.08
CA THR A 69 -16.61 -21.69 5.59
C THR A 69 -15.62 -22.28 6.58
N GLN A 70 -14.47 -21.63 6.76
CA GLN A 70 -13.48 -22.10 7.73
C GLN A 70 -13.84 -21.65 9.18
N PRO A 71 -13.89 -22.57 10.17
CA PRO A 71 -14.29 -22.26 11.54
C PRO A 71 -13.46 -21.18 12.23
N GLU A 72 -12.17 -21.03 11.88
CA GLU A 72 -11.28 -20.02 12.46
C GLU A 72 -11.70 -18.57 12.16
N PHE A 73 -12.60 -18.36 11.19
CA PHE A 73 -13.15 -17.04 10.86
C PHE A 73 -14.53 -16.78 11.48
N HIS A 74 -15.11 -17.78 12.15
CA HIS A 74 -16.38 -17.64 12.85
C HIS A 74 -16.20 -16.86 14.13
N ARG A 75 -17.08 -15.92 14.39
CA ARG A 75 -17.09 -15.11 15.60
C ARG A 75 -18.53 -14.95 16.09
N ARG A 76 -18.67 -14.35 17.26
CA ARG A 76 -19.95 -14.05 17.87
C ARG A 76 -19.89 -12.69 18.53
N ASP A 77 -20.97 -11.93 18.41
CA ASP A 77 -21.23 -10.71 19.16
C ASP A 77 -22.67 -10.75 19.72
N ASP A 78 -23.18 -9.60 20.16
CA ASP A 78 -24.54 -9.47 20.71
C ASP A 78 -25.65 -9.66 19.66
N ALA A 79 -25.35 -9.44 18.38
CA ALA A 79 -26.29 -9.63 17.27
C ALA A 79 -26.32 -11.08 16.78
N GLY A 80 -25.27 -11.86 17.03
CA GLY A 80 -25.27 -13.30 16.83
C GLY A 80 -23.94 -13.85 16.32
N ALA A 81 -24.01 -14.97 15.61
CA ALA A 81 -22.85 -15.53 14.93
C ALA A 81 -22.57 -14.75 13.64
N PHE A 82 -21.30 -14.45 13.39
CA PHE A 82 -20.87 -13.73 12.19
C PHE A 82 -19.58 -14.30 11.62
N LEU A 83 -19.34 -14.03 10.35
CA LEU A 83 -18.10 -14.36 9.64
C LEU A 83 -17.20 -13.12 9.52
N ARG A 84 -15.90 -13.28 9.80
CA ARG A 84 -14.90 -12.26 9.45
C ARG A 84 -14.51 -12.41 7.99
N ILE A 85 -14.86 -11.42 7.18
CA ILE A 85 -14.53 -11.37 5.75
C ILE A 85 -13.18 -10.68 5.58
N TYR A 86 -12.15 -11.47 5.26
CA TYR A 86 -10.79 -10.98 5.01
C TYR A 86 -10.54 -10.62 3.55
N ALA A 87 -11.40 -11.06 2.64
CA ALA A 87 -11.26 -10.80 1.23
C ALA A 87 -12.61 -10.59 0.55
N VAL A 88 -12.57 -9.86 -0.56
CA VAL A 88 -13.71 -9.70 -1.46
C VAL A 88 -13.27 -9.97 -2.90
N ILE A 89 -14.25 -10.30 -3.72
CA ILE A 89 -14.13 -10.28 -5.17
C ILE A 89 -14.80 -9.01 -5.67
N VAL A 90 -14.10 -8.29 -6.56
CA VAL A 90 -14.67 -7.16 -7.30
C VAL A 90 -14.48 -7.32 -8.81
N CYS A 91 -15.46 -6.88 -9.59
CA CYS A 91 -15.35 -6.77 -11.04
C CYS A 91 -16.18 -5.59 -11.56
N SER A 92 -15.82 -5.02 -12.71
CA SER A 92 -16.61 -3.91 -13.29
C SER A 92 -18.05 -4.35 -13.60
N LEU A 93 -19.01 -3.43 -13.44
CA LEU A 93 -20.39 -3.66 -13.89
C LEU A 93 -20.49 -3.94 -15.40
N ALA A 94 -19.59 -3.36 -16.20
CA ALA A 94 -19.57 -3.55 -17.65
C ALA A 94 -18.50 -4.58 -18.04
N VAL A 95 -18.94 -5.66 -18.72
CA VAL A 95 -18.03 -6.67 -19.27
C VAL A 95 -17.10 -6.02 -20.30
N GLY A 96 -15.79 -6.28 -20.17
CA GLY A 96 -14.75 -5.68 -21.01
C GLY A 96 -14.09 -4.43 -20.42
N THR A 97 -14.68 -3.84 -19.36
CA THR A 97 -14.06 -2.74 -18.62
C THR A 97 -13.22 -3.28 -17.47
N GLN A 98 -12.03 -2.71 -17.26
CA GLN A 98 -11.10 -3.12 -16.20
C GLN A 98 -10.90 -2.01 -15.17
N LEU A 99 -10.53 -2.42 -13.95
CA LEU A 99 -10.08 -1.49 -12.93
C LEU A 99 -8.69 -0.96 -13.33
N HIS A 100 -8.52 0.35 -13.29
CA HIS A 100 -7.28 1.02 -13.69
C HIS A 100 -6.76 1.93 -12.58
N ASN A 101 -5.46 2.24 -12.65
CA ASN A 101 -4.83 3.05 -11.62
C ASN A 101 -5.43 4.46 -11.54
N GLY A 102 -5.58 4.99 -10.33
CA GLY A 102 -6.08 6.35 -10.11
C GLY A 102 -7.59 6.53 -10.33
N MET A 103 -8.34 5.44 -10.51
CA MET A 103 -9.80 5.50 -10.61
C MET A 103 -10.42 6.03 -9.32
N LYS A 104 -11.51 6.78 -9.46
CA LYS A 104 -12.29 7.36 -8.36
C LYS A 104 -13.74 6.93 -8.46
N SER A 105 -14.30 6.42 -7.37
CA SER A 105 -15.71 6.03 -7.26
C SER A 105 -16.19 5.21 -8.45
N PHE A 106 -15.38 4.25 -8.87
CA PHE A 106 -15.63 3.41 -10.03
C PHE A 106 -16.63 2.30 -9.67
N PRO A 107 -17.69 2.09 -10.46
CA PRO A 107 -18.74 1.13 -10.12
C PRO A 107 -18.31 -0.32 -10.40
N VAL A 108 -18.51 -1.19 -9.41
CA VAL A 108 -18.17 -2.62 -9.46
C VAL A 108 -19.28 -3.48 -8.85
N GLN A 109 -19.31 -4.76 -9.22
CA GLN A 109 -19.98 -5.80 -8.44
C GLN A 109 -19.05 -6.21 -7.30
N LEU A 110 -19.60 -6.42 -6.11
CA LEU A 110 -18.86 -6.84 -4.92
C LEU A 110 -19.44 -8.15 -4.37
N ALA A 111 -18.57 -9.14 -4.16
CA ALA A 111 -18.91 -10.38 -3.46
C ALA A 111 -17.99 -10.61 -2.27
N LEU A 112 -18.56 -11.04 -1.14
CA LEU A 112 -17.84 -11.41 0.07
C LEU A 112 -17.23 -12.80 -0.12
N VAL A 113 -15.95 -12.96 0.19
CA VAL A 113 -15.32 -14.29 0.18
C VAL A 113 -15.65 -14.99 1.49
N ILE A 114 -16.42 -16.08 1.40
CA ILE A 114 -16.79 -16.89 2.57
C ILE A 114 -15.90 -18.14 2.73
N ASP A 115 -15.30 -18.60 1.63
CA ASP A 115 -14.28 -19.64 1.61
C ASP A 115 -12.95 -19.07 1.12
N ASN A 116 -12.01 -18.90 2.05
CA ASN A 116 -10.70 -18.30 1.77
C ASN A 116 -9.77 -19.17 0.91
N THR A 117 -10.13 -20.42 0.61
CA THR A 117 -9.36 -21.25 -0.33
C THR A 117 -9.38 -20.70 -1.75
N VAL A 118 -10.35 -19.82 -2.09
CA VAL A 118 -10.45 -19.15 -3.40
C VAL A 118 -9.17 -18.43 -3.82
N GLY A 119 -8.36 -17.98 -2.86
CA GLY A 119 -7.08 -17.34 -3.14
C GLY A 119 -6.07 -18.26 -3.85
N ARG A 120 -6.29 -19.58 -3.81
CA ARG A 120 -5.46 -20.61 -4.44
C ARG A 120 -6.06 -21.20 -5.72
N ASP A 121 -7.33 -20.93 -5.99
CA ASP A 121 -8.01 -21.51 -7.15
C ASP A 121 -7.41 -20.96 -8.45
N GLU A 122 -7.46 -21.70 -9.55
CA GLU A 122 -7.08 -21.16 -10.87
C GLU A 122 -8.22 -20.33 -11.49
N ARG A 123 -9.46 -20.69 -11.16
CA ARG A 123 -10.68 -20.03 -11.59
C ARG A 123 -11.60 -19.74 -10.42
N LEU A 124 -12.34 -18.63 -10.49
CA LEU A 124 -13.27 -18.24 -9.45
C LEU A 124 -14.46 -19.20 -9.40
N ALA A 125 -14.58 -19.91 -8.29
CA ALA A 125 -15.78 -20.68 -7.95
C ALA A 125 -16.78 -19.76 -7.22
N PHE A 126 -17.94 -19.51 -7.82
CA PHE A 126 -18.92 -18.59 -7.23
C PHE A 126 -19.51 -19.14 -5.93
N GLU A 127 -19.58 -20.46 -5.74
CA GLU A 127 -20.05 -21.04 -4.47
C GLU A 127 -19.18 -20.68 -3.25
N LYS A 128 -17.95 -20.19 -3.47
CA LYS A 128 -17.04 -19.73 -2.41
C LYS A 128 -17.27 -18.28 -1.98
N CYS A 129 -18.21 -17.61 -2.63
CA CYS A 129 -18.52 -16.21 -2.40
C CYS A 129 -20.01 -16.01 -2.15
N GLU A 130 -20.35 -14.90 -1.50
CA GLU A 130 -21.72 -14.39 -1.40
C GLU A 130 -21.78 -13.05 -2.11
N TYR A 131 -22.57 -12.95 -3.17
CA TYR A 131 -22.70 -11.70 -3.92
C TYR A 131 -23.43 -10.66 -3.07
N ALA A 132 -22.77 -9.57 -2.70
CA ALA A 132 -23.33 -8.59 -1.78
C ALA A 132 -24.16 -7.52 -2.50
N GLY A 133 -23.67 -6.99 -3.61
CA GLY A 133 -24.34 -5.92 -4.35
C GLY A 133 -23.40 -5.12 -5.24
N GLN A 134 -23.79 -3.89 -5.54
CA GLN A 134 -22.99 -2.96 -6.34
C GLN A 134 -22.25 -1.99 -5.42
N ALA A 135 -20.98 -1.73 -5.71
CA ALA A 135 -20.12 -0.90 -4.89
C ALA A 135 -19.39 0.15 -5.72
N LEU A 136 -18.92 1.20 -5.04
CA LEU A 136 -17.99 2.17 -5.61
C LEU A 136 -16.60 1.92 -5.04
N VAL A 137 -15.61 1.88 -5.92
CA VAL A 137 -14.21 1.64 -5.56
C VAL A 137 -13.27 2.70 -6.10
N SER A 138 -12.21 3.00 -5.35
CA SER A 138 -11.17 3.95 -5.73
C SER A 138 -9.79 3.32 -5.63
N ASP A 139 -8.92 3.59 -6.61
CA ASP A 139 -7.45 3.40 -6.52
C ASP A 139 -6.78 4.74 -6.26
N VAL A 140 -7.30 5.44 -5.27
CA VAL A 140 -6.64 6.59 -4.67
C VAL A 140 -6.51 6.21 -3.22
N PRO A 141 -5.33 6.33 -2.58
CA PRO A 141 -5.23 6.12 -1.15
C PRO A 141 -6.33 6.96 -0.49
N SER A 142 -7.28 6.29 0.15
CA SER A 142 -8.23 6.99 1.02
C SER A 142 -7.43 7.81 2.00
N PRO A 143 -7.92 9.00 2.42
CA PRO A 143 -7.20 9.80 3.41
C PRO A 143 -6.97 9.04 4.74
N SER A 144 -7.66 7.92 4.97
CA SER A 144 -7.39 6.98 6.07
C SER A 144 -6.06 6.22 5.96
N ASN A 145 -5.42 6.17 4.79
CA ASN A 145 -4.09 5.61 4.56
C ASN A 145 -3.02 6.69 4.34
N SER A 146 -3.39 7.98 4.33
CA SER A 146 -2.40 9.06 4.45
C SER A 146 -2.07 9.21 5.93
N ILE A 147 -0.85 8.83 6.29
CA ILE A 147 -0.30 9.20 7.58
C ILE A 147 -0.07 10.71 7.54
N GLU A 148 -0.84 11.46 8.31
CA GLU A 148 -0.53 12.87 8.51
C GLU A 148 0.79 12.99 9.25
N LEU A 149 1.72 13.73 8.64
CA LEU A 149 3.09 13.91 9.12
C LEU A 149 3.29 15.37 9.50
N THR A 150 3.58 15.61 10.77
CA THR A 150 4.07 16.91 11.24
C THR A 150 5.60 16.86 11.21
N LYS A 151 6.26 17.76 10.46
CA LYS A 151 7.73 17.85 10.49
C LYS A 151 8.17 18.35 11.87
N LEU A 152 8.99 17.57 12.55
CA LEU A 152 9.56 17.94 13.86
C LEU A 152 10.93 18.59 13.73
N ALA A 153 11.79 18.02 12.88
CA ALA A 153 13.17 18.48 12.71
C ALA A 153 13.73 18.06 11.35
N ASP A 154 14.73 18.78 10.85
CA ASP A 154 15.45 18.44 9.62
C ASP A 154 16.90 18.91 9.64
N SER A 155 17.75 18.17 8.92
CA SER A 155 19.02 18.65 8.38
C SER A 155 18.87 18.64 6.86
N PRO A 156 18.85 19.81 6.20
CA PRO A 156 18.74 19.88 4.75
C PRO A 156 19.76 18.94 4.09
N TRP A 157 19.28 18.10 3.18
CA TRP A 157 20.09 17.14 2.41
C TRP A 157 20.57 15.89 3.14
N ASP A 158 20.37 15.76 4.45
CA ASP A 158 20.72 14.54 5.19
C ASP A 158 19.48 13.78 5.66
N TRP A 159 18.57 14.43 6.40
CA TRP A 159 17.41 13.75 6.98
C TRP A 159 16.27 14.70 7.37
N THR A 160 15.08 14.13 7.55
CA THR A 160 13.90 14.82 8.07
C THR A 160 13.13 13.88 9.00
N LEU A 161 12.83 14.35 10.20
CA LEU A 161 12.03 13.64 11.19
C LEU A 161 10.60 14.17 11.20
N TYR A 162 9.66 13.25 11.13
CA TYR A 162 8.23 13.51 11.19
C TYR A 162 7.60 12.78 12.39
N GLU A 163 6.54 13.36 12.93
CA GLU A 163 5.61 12.71 13.85
C GLU A 163 4.30 12.40 13.13
N THR A 164 3.80 11.19 13.34
CA THR A 164 2.50 10.75 12.86
C THR A 164 1.40 11.20 13.82
N SER A 165 0.18 11.40 13.35
CA SER A 165 -0.98 11.67 14.22
C SER A 165 -1.22 10.60 15.30
N GLY A 166 -0.72 9.37 15.09
CA GLY A 166 -0.76 8.27 16.05
C GLY A 166 0.40 8.21 17.05
N GLY A 167 1.26 9.23 17.11
CA GLY A 167 2.39 9.32 18.06
C GLY A 167 3.60 8.44 17.73
N SER A 168 3.60 7.77 16.57
CA SER A 168 4.81 7.15 16.00
C SER A 168 5.66 8.18 15.26
N PHE A 169 6.94 7.88 15.03
CA PHE A 169 7.85 8.76 14.31
C PHE A 169 8.28 8.14 12.97
N VAL A 170 8.46 8.99 11.96
CA VAL A 170 8.99 8.61 10.64
C VAL A 170 10.25 9.39 10.35
N LEU A 171 11.37 8.71 10.12
CA LEU A 171 12.64 9.32 9.73
C LEU A 171 12.86 9.12 8.23
N ARG A 172 12.93 10.22 7.48
CA ARG A 172 13.43 10.23 6.10
C ARG A 172 14.94 10.48 6.13
N VAL A 173 15.73 9.64 5.47
CA VAL A 173 17.19 9.82 5.33
C VAL A 173 17.54 9.85 3.85
N MET A 174 18.39 10.79 3.46
CA MET A 174 18.91 10.94 2.11
C MET A 174 20.20 10.13 1.96
N PHE A 175 20.27 9.33 0.91
CA PHE A 175 21.45 8.55 0.54
C PHE A 175 21.90 8.95 -0.86
N SER A 176 23.18 9.19 -1.06
CA SER A 176 23.75 9.34 -2.40
C SER A 176 24.27 7.99 -2.89
N GLU A 177 23.62 7.41 -3.89
CA GLU A 177 23.91 6.07 -4.37
C GLU A 177 24.47 6.06 -5.81
N GLY A 178 25.33 5.08 -6.09
CA GLY A 178 25.85 4.80 -7.43
C GLY A 178 26.95 5.74 -7.95
N PRO A 179 27.53 5.42 -9.13
CA PRO A 179 28.60 6.20 -9.76
C PRO A 179 28.14 7.60 -10.21
N TYR A 180 26.83 7.79 -10.35
CA TYR A 180 26.21 9.05 -10.75
C TYR A 180 25.71 9.91 -9.57
N LYS A 181 25.95 9.49 -8.33
CA LYS A 181 25.56 10.23 -7.11
C LYS A 181 24.10 10.66 -7.12
N ILE A 182 23.21 9.69 -7.26
CA ILE A 182 21.76 9.93 -7.23
C ILE A 182 21.34 10.03 -5.76
N ASP A 183 20.69 11.14 -5.39
CA ASP A 183 20.16 11.32 -4.03
C ASP A 183 18.78 10.66 -3.90
N ALA A 184 18.70 9.62 -3.08
CA ALA A 184 17.50 8.85 -2.80
C ALA A 184 17.05 9.04 -1.34
N GLY A 185 15.77 9.39 -1.14
CA GLY A 185 15.16 9.44 0.19
C GLY A 185 14.59 8.08 0.60
N ARG A 186 15.05 7.52 1.72
CA ARG A 186 14.47 6.32 2.33
C ARG A 186 13.74 6.67 3.62
N TYR A 187 12.63 6.01 3.90
CA TYR A 187 11.79 6.27 5.06
C TYR A 187 11.84 5.10 6.04
N PHE A 188 12.02 5.41 7.33
CA PHE A 188 12.11 4.45 8.42
C PHE A 188 11.01 4.76 9.45
N LEU A 189 10.21 3.77 9.79
CA LEU A 189 9.18 3.88 10.84
C LEU A 189 9.79 3.52 12.20
N MET A 190 9.63 4.39 13.18
CA MET A 190 10.08 4.18 14.56
C MET A 190 8.86 4.13 15.48
N GLN A 191 8.67 3.02 16.18
CA GLN A 191 7.60 2.90 17.17
C GLN A 191 7.97 3.69 18.43
N GLY A 192 7.12 4.65 18.80
CA GLY A 192 7.25 5.36 20.06
C GLY A 192 6.98 4.41 21.21
N ASN A 193 8.00 4.03 21.98
CA ASN A 193 7.77 3.41 23.28
C ASN A 193 7.06 4.43 24.18
N SER A 194 5.82 4.14 24.56
CA SER A 194 5.10 4.87 25.59
C SER A 194 5.88 4.82 26.91
N GLY A 195 6.72 5.83 27.16
CA GLY A 195 7.37 6.01 28.46
C GLY A 195 8.79 6.54 28.49
N GLN A 196 9.49 6.73 27.36
CA GLN A 196 10.85 7.28 27.40
C GLN A 196 10.87 8.72 26.89
N LYS A 197 11.02 9.68 27.82
CA LYS A 197 11.39 11.07 27.49
C LYS A 197 12.62 11.02 26.59
N ILE A 198 12.53 11.68 25.44
CA ILE A 198 13.67 11.94 24.55
C ILE A 198 14.80 12.51 25.41
N PRO A 199 15.98 11.87 25.49
CA PRO A 199 17.08 12.43 26.25
C PRO A 199 17.47 13.76 25.58
N PRO A 200 17.75 14.83 26.37
CA PRO A 200 18.03 16.17 25.85
C PRO A 200 19.30 16.26 24.99
N THR A 201 20.01 15.15 24.77
CA THR A 201 21.25 15.09 23.99
C THR A 201 21.05 15.28 22.48
N LEU A 202 19.82 15.14 21.95
CA LEU A 202 19.54 15.43 20.53
C LEU A 202 19.37 16.94 20.20
N LEU A 203 19.42 17.83 21.21
CA LEU A 203 19.31 19.28 21.03
C LEU A 203 20.67 20.00 20.85
N LEU A 204 21.80 19.28 20.77
CA LEU A 204 23.15 19.88 20.75
C LEU A 204 23.94 19.72 19.44
N ALA A 205 23.29 19.32 18.33
CA ALA A 205 23.99 19.18 17.05
C ALA A 205 23.88 20.41 16.12
N SER A 206 23.47 21.59 16.62
CA SER A 206 23.38 22.81 15.80
C SER A 206 24.66 23.67 15.78
N ASP A 207 25.75 23.28 16.45
CA ASP A 207 26.93 24.18 16.59
C ASP A 207 28.32 23.52 16.58
N ALA A 208 28.50 22.40 15.88
CA ALA A 208 29.82 21.80 15.70
C ALA A 208 30.25 21.77 14.22
N SER A 209 30.77 22.90 13.73
CA SER A 209 31.68 22.92 12.59
C SER A 209 32.95 22.16 12.97
N THR A 210 32.94 20.83 12.80
CA THR A 210 34.13 20.02 12.99
C THR A 210 34.85 19.93 11.66
N ARG A 211 35.76 20.88 11.42
CA ARG A 211 36.75 20.81 10.33
C ARG A 211 37.54 19.51 10.48
N ILE A 212 37.49 18.66 9.47
CA ILE A 212 38.43 17.54 9.32
C ILE A 212 39.81 18.16 9.03
N PRO A 213 40.87 17.85 9.79
CA PRO A 213 42.22 18.30 9.44
C PRO A 213 42.71 17.50 8.22
N ALA A 214 43.17 18.21 7.21
CA ALA A 214 43.85 17.63 6.06
C ALA A 214 45.14 16.93 6.52
N SER A 215 45.25 15.64 6.23
CA SER A 215 46.51 14.89 6.40
C SER A 215 47.49 15.27 5.28
N PRO A 216 48.72 15.71 5.58
CA PRO A 216 49.77 15.91 4.60
C PRO A 216 50.64 14.65 4.55
N ASN A 217 50.55 13.87 3.47
CA ASN A 217 51.70 13.17 2.86
C ASN A 217 51.26 12.13 1.82
N SER A 218 51.44 12.48 0.54
CA SER A 218 52.02 11.57 -0.46
C SER A 218 52.26 12.32 -1.78
N ARG A 219 53.39 13.03 -1.87
CA ARG A 219 54.06 13.36 -3.15
C ARG A 219 55.40 12.60 -3.21
N ARG A 220 55.71 12.14 -4.43
CA ARG A 220 56.87 11.39 -4.94
C ARG A 220 56.71 9.86 -4.86
N ALA A 221 56.91 9.09 -5.93
CA ALA A 221 57.88 9.27 -7.00
C ALA A 221 57.33 8.96 -8.42
N MET A 222 57.89 9.68 -9.40
CA MET A 222 57.87 9.37 -10.83
C MET A 222 58.85 8.22 -11.15
N ALA A 223 58.55 7.41 -12.17
CA ALA A 223 59.40 7.25 -13.35
C ALA A 223 58.84 6.24 -14.38
N HIS A 224 58.68 6.75 -15.61
CA HIS A 224 58.95 6.13 -16.92
C HIS A 224 58.25 4.83 -17.38
N LEU A 225 57.48 4.96 -18.47
CA LEU A 225 57.91 4.47 -19.79
C LEU A 225 57.19 5.23 -20.93
N ARG A 226 57.99 5.71 -21.88
CA ARG A 226 57.62 6.38 -23.14
C ARG A 226 57.36 5.35 -24.24
N PHE A 227 56.58 5.74 -25.26
CA PHE A 227 56.89 5.69 -26.71
C PHE A 227 55.80 6.55 -27.41
N ASP A 228 56.11 7.79 -27.83
CA ASP A 228 56.42 8.25 -29.21
C ASP A 228 55.38 7.78 -30.26
N GLY A 229 54.77 8.59 -31.13
CA GLY A 229 54.89 10.01 -31.51
C GLY A 229 54.00 10.25 -32.75
N GLY A 230 53.64 11.50 -33.07
CA GLY A 230 52.95 11.79 -34.33
C GLY A 230 52.19 13.13 -34.45
N ALA A 231 52.96 14.20 -34.61
CA ALA A 231 52.73 15.50 -35.29
C ALA A 231 51.34 16.18 -35.43
N ALA A 232 51.41 17.50 -35.22
CA ALA A 232 50.39 18.54 -35.34
C ALA A 232 49.98 18.88 -36.79
N SER A 233 48.81 19.51 -36.96
CA SER A 233 48.70 20.85 -37.57
C SER A 233 47.25 21.34 -37.61
N THR A 234 47.08 22.55 -37.10
CA THR A 234 46.02 23.53 -37.35
C THR A 234 45.65 23.73 -38.82
N LYS A 235 44.37 24.03 -39.09
CA LYS A 235 43.93 25.06 -40.05
C LYS A 235 42.50 25.54 -39.74
N GLU A 236 42.38 26.86 -39.60
CA GLU A 236 41.16 27.65 -39.61
C GLU A 236 40.58 27.82 -41.03
N THR A 237 39.37 28.42 -41.05
CA THR A 237 38.68 29.15 -42.14
C THR A 237 38.03 28.27 -43.22
N ILE A 238 36.76 28.43 -43.63
CA ILE A 238 35.78 29.55 -43.63
C ILE A 238 34.40 28.97 -43.28
#